data_AF-A0A6N7GPI4-F1
#
_entry.id   AF-A0A6N7GPI4-F1
#
_cell.length_a   1.000
_cell.length_b   1.000
_cell.length_c   1.000
_cell.angle_alpha   90.00
_cell.angle_beta   90.00
_cell.angle_gamma   90.00
#
_symmetry.space_group_name_H-M   'P 1'
#
loop_
_entity.id
_entity.type
_entity.pdbx_description
1 polymer ?
#
loop_
_entity_poly.entity_id
_entity_poly.type
_entity_poly.pdbx_seq_one_letter_code
_entity_poly.pdbx_strand_id
1 'polypeptide(L)'
;VHLGDGTSRGRDEHLVPGRGDQPCAALLGSLARRGFAGSVAVEVSTRRAASRADREADLAEALAFARTHLAPPTPPVRELPGPSGDQNAPIHP
;
A
#
# COMPACT_ATOMS: atom_id res chain seq x y z
N VAL A 1 12.64 3.24 -3.73
CA VAL A 1 11.78 4.38 -4.13
C VAL A 1 11.75 5.37 -3.00
N HIS A 2 12.02 6.64 -3.27
CA HIS A 2 11.79 7.73 -2.32
C HIS A 2 10.46 8.36 -2.71
N LEU A 3 9.54 8.45 -1.74
CA LEU A 3 8.17 8.90 -1.94
C LEU A 3 7.98 10.22 -1.20
N GLY A 4 7.71 11.29 -1.95
CA GLY A 4 7.30 12.58 -1.42
C GLY A 4 6.04 13.08 -2.14
N ASP A 5 5.27 13.92 -1.45
CA ASP A 5 4.08 14.57 -2.01
C ASP A 5 4.25 16.10 -2.02
N GLY A 6 3.50 16.77 -2.87
CA GLY A 6 3.61 18.22 -3.10
C GLY A 6 2.60 18.74 -4.12
N THR A 7 2.39 20.06 -4.12
CA THR A 7 1.36 20.75 -4.93
C THR A 7 1.90 21.35 -6.23
N SER A 8 3.07 20.90 -6.70
CA SER A 8 3.67 21.31 -7.98
C SER A 8 3.92 22.82 -8.14
N ARG A 9 4.49 23.49 -7.12
CA ARG A 9 4.89 24.91 -7.17
C ARG A 9 6.39 25.16 -7.42
N GLY A 10 7.07 24.23 -8.10
CA GLY A 10 8.52 24.33 -8.34
C GLY A 10 9.37 24.25 -7.07
N ARG A 11 8.80 23.74 -5.97
CA ARG A 11 9.48 23.53 -4.70
C ARG A 11 9.31 22.09 -4.25
N ASP A 12 10.32 21.63 -3.54
CA ASP A 12 10.32 20.33 -2.90
C ASP A 12 9.63 20.45 -1.53
N GLU A 13 8.32 20.21 -1.49
CA GLU A 13 7.48 20.54 -0.34
C GLU A 13 7.42 19.44 0.73
N HIS A 14 7.67 18.17 0.35
CA HIS A 14 7.65 17.00 1.24
C HIS A 14 6.40 16.96 2.13
N LEU A 15 5.23 17.14 1.54
CA LEU A 15 3.97 17.04 2.27
C LEU A 15 3.73 15.59 2.71
N VAL A 16 2.90 15.41 3.74
CA VAL A 16 2.35 14.09 4.08
C VAL A 16 1.61 13.55 2.84
N PRO A 17 1.91 12.31 2.39
CA PRO A 17 1.24 11.73 1.23
C PRO A 17 -0.29 11.74 1.34
N GLY A 18 -0.95 12.22 0.28
CA GLY A 18 -2.40 12.43 0.24
C GLY A 18 -2.81 13.86 0.61
N ARG A 19 -1.89 14.71 1.07
CA ARG A 19 -2.13 16.15 1.32
C ARG A 19 -1.58 17.04 0.20
N GLY A 20 -0.84 16.50 -0.76
CA GLY A 20 -0.45 17.18 -2.00
C GLY A 20 -1.22 16.66 -3.21
N ASP A 21 -0.68 16.95 -4.40
CA ASP A 21 -1.31 16.63 -5.69
C ASP A 21 -0.54 15.54 -6.46
N GLN A 22 0.54 14.99 -5.89
CA GLN A 22 1.27 13.92 -6.55
C GLN A 22 0.46 12.62 -6.50
N PRO A 23 0.55 11.77 -7.53
CA PRO A 23 -0.22 10.52 -7.59
C PRO A 23 0.40 9.40 -6.72
N CYS A 24 0.71 9.70 -5.46
CA CYS A 24 1.40 8.79 -4.52
C CYS A 24 0.68 7.45 -4.36
N ALA A 25 -0.63 7.47 -4.15
CA ALA A 25 -1.45 6.26 -4.02
C ALA A 25 -1.39 5.39 -5.30
N ALA A 26 -1.50 6.02 -6.47
CA ALA A 26 -1.48 5.31 -7.75
C ALA A 26 -0.10 4.69 -8.03
N LEU A 27 0.98 5.40 -7.71
CA LEU A 27 2.34 4.89 -7.81
C LEU A 27 2.54 3.66 -6.91
N LEU A 28 2.20 3.76 -5.62
CA LEU A 28 2.35 2.66 -4.67
C LEU A 28 1.50 1.45 -5.07
N GLY A 29 0.26 1.66 -5.50
CA GLY A 29 -0.59 0.58 -6.00
C GLY A 29 -0.02 -0.07 -7.27
N SER A 30 0.63 0.70 -8.15
CA SER A 30 1.34 0.16 -9.31
C SER A 30 2.55 -0.68 -8.91
N LEU A 31 3.34 -0.22 -7.93
CA LEU A 31 4.47 -0.99 -7.39
C LEU A 31 4.01 -2.32 -6.79
N ALA A 32 2.93 -2.31 -6.00
CA ALA A 32 2.34 -3.51 -5.42
C ALA A 32 1.89 -4.51 -6.49
N ARG A 33 1.13 -4.07 -7.50
CA ARG A 33 0.68 -4.92 -8.61
C ARG A 33 1.82 -5.51 -9.44
N ARG A 34 2.94 -4.79 -9.56
CA ARG A 34 4.13 -5.24 -10.31
C ARG A 34 5.04 -6.15 -9.48
N GLY A 35 4.67 -6.48 -8.24
CA GLY A 35 5.48 -7.31 -7.35
C GLY A 35 6.81 -6.66 -6.97
N PHE A 36 6.83 -5.32 -6.81
CA PHE A 36 8.04 -4.60 -6.42
C PHE A 36 8.58 -5.14 -5.08
N ALA A 37 9.79 -5.71 -5.12
CA ALA A 37 10.45 -6.33 -3.97
C ALA A 37 11.48 -5.43 -3.28
N GLY A 38 11.60 -4.17 -3.70
CA GLY A 38 12.53 -3.19 -3.10
C GLY A 38 11.89 -2.37 -1.98
N SER A 39 12.64 -1.40 -1.47
CA SER A 39 12.21 -0.53 -0.37
C SER A 39 11.52 0.75 -0.84
N VAL A 40 10.53 1.20 -0.07
CA VAL A 40 9.92 2.54 -0.18
C VAL A 40 10.28 3.34 1.07
N ALA A 41 11.00 4.45 0.88
CA ALA A 41 11.29 5.43 1.93
C ALA A 41 10.34 6.62 1.75
N VAL A 42 9.55 6.96 2.77
CA VAL A 42 8.64 8.10 2.74
C VAL A 42 9.37 9.33 3.27
N GLU A 43 9.40 10.41 2.49
CA GLU A 43 10.07 11.65 2.83
C GLU A 43 9.02 12.73 3.15
N VAL A 44 8.99 13.18 4.41
CA VAL A 44 8.03 14.17 4.91
C VAL A 44 8.75 15.25 5.68
N SER A 45 8.45 16.51 5.37
CA SER A 45 8.90 17.67 6.11
C SER A 45 7.94 17.93 7.26
N THR A 46 8.45 17.81 8.48
CA THR A 46 7.72 18.10 9.72
C THR A 46 8.07 19.48 10.28
N ARG A 47 8.73 20.33 9.48
CA ARG A 47 9.21 21.65 9.90
C ARG A 47 8.09 22.62 10.30
N ARG A 48 6.86 22.37 9.84
CA ARG A 48 5.67 23.16 10.18
C ARG A 48 4.81 22.56 11.29
N ALA A 49 5.18 21.41 11.85
CA ALA A 49 4.46 20.81 12.97
C ALA A 49 4.57 21.72 14.21
N ALA A 50 3.45 22.01 14.85
CA ALA A 50 3.40 22.93 16.00
C ALA A 50 3.94 22.30 17.29
N SER A 51 3.93 20.97 17.37
CA SER A 51 4.40 20.21 18.52
C SER A 51 5.05 18.88 18.11
N ARG A 52 5.69 18.23 19.09
CA ARG A 52 6.18 16.85 18.93
C ARG A 52 5.06 15.87 18.61
N ALA A 53 3.90 16.03 19.26
CA ALA A 53 2.74 15.17 19.03
C ALA A 53 2.24 15.30 17.59
N ASP A 54 2.16 16.52 17.05
CA ASP A 54 1.78 16.76 15.65
C ASP A 54 2.78 16.13 14.68
N ARG A 55 4.08 16.24 15.00
CA ARG A 55 5.14 15.59 14.20
C ARG A 55 4.98 14.06 14.21
N GLU A 56 4.70 13.45 15.35
CA GLU A 56 4.49 12.00 15.44
C GLU A 56 3.23 11.57 14.69
N ALA A 57 2.15 12.36 14.76
CA ALA A 57 0.92 12.13 14.03
C ALA A 57 1.13 12.20 12.50
N ASP A 58 1.82 13.22 12.00
CA ASP A 58 2.13 13.36 10.57
C ASP A 58 2.97 12.18 10.03
N LEU A 59 3.95 11.71 10.81
CA LEU A 59 4.76 10.55 10.44
C LEU A 59 3.96 9.25 10.46
N ALA A 60 3.09 9.08 11.45
CA ALA A 60 2.20 7.93 11.54
C ALA A 60 1.22 7.88 10.36
N GLU A 61 0.62 9.02 10.00
CA GLU A 61 -0.28 9.16 8.85
C GLU A 61 0.45 8.83 7.54
N ALA A 62 1.64 9.39 7.33
CA ALA A 62 2.45 9.13 6.15
C ALA A 62 2.81 7.64 6.00
N LEU A 63 3.19 6.99 7.11
CA LEU A 63 3.50 5.55 7.11
C LEU A 63 2.24 4.71 6.85
N ALA A 64 1.11 5.06 7.45
CA ALA A 64 -0.16 4.36 7.26
C ALA A 64 -0.66 4.47 5.82
N PHE A 65 -0.55 5.65 5.21
CA PHE A 65 -0.85 5.88 3.81
C PHE A 65 0.00 4.98 2.92
N ALA A 66 1.32 4.98 3.12
CA ALA A 66 2.23 4.19 2.31
C ALA A 66 1.94 2.68 2.40
N ARG A 67 1.69 2.16 3.61
CA ARG A 67 1.33 0.75 3.83
C ARG A 67 0.01 0.37 3.20
N THR A 68 -1.00 1.21 3.34
CA THR A 68 -2.34 0.97 2.76
C THR A 68 -2.26 0.84 1.24
N HIS A 69 -1.55 1.75 0.58
CA HIS A 69 -1.49 1.77 -0.89
C HIS A 69 -0.44 0.84 -1.49
N LEU A 70 0.54 0.37 -0.70
CA LEU A 70 1.52 -0.63 -1.13
C LEU A 70 1.08 -2.07 -0.79
N ALA A 71 -0.05 -2.26 -0.12
CA ALA A 71 -0.58 -3.58 0.17
C ALA A 71 -0.78 -4.37 -1.13
N PRO A 72 -0.33 -5.64 -1.19
CA PRO A 72 -0.56 -6.48 -2.36
C PRO A 72 -2.06 -6.64 -2.59
N PRO A 73 -2.51 -6.72 -3.85
CA PRO A 73 -3.91 -7.04 -4.12
C PRO A 73 -4.26 -8.38 -3.45
N THR A 74 -5.40 -8.42 -2.77
CA THR A 74 -5.91 -9.66 -2.18
C THR A 74 -5.97 -10.72 -3.29
N PRO A 75 -5.25 -11.86 -3.14
CA PRO A 75 -5.35 -12.91 -4.14
C PRO A 75 -6.80 -13.41 -4.18
N PRO A 76 -7.32 -13.77 -5.37
CA PRO A 76 -8.65 -14.35 -5.44
C PRO A 76 -8.71 -15.56 -4.51
N VAL A 77 -9.81 -15.67 -3.75
CA VAL A 77 -10.05 -16.82 -2.88
C VAL A 77 -9.96 -18.05 -3.76
N ARG A 78 -8.99 -18.93 -3.50
CA ARG A 78 -8.85 -20.17 -4.26
C ARG A 78 -10.00 -21.07 -3.83
N GLU A 79 -10.98 -21.22 -4.71
CA GLU A 79 -12.05 -22.21 -4.53
C GLU A 79 -11.36 -23.58 -4.39
N LEU A 80 -11.52 -24.20 -3.23
CA LEU A 80 -11.02 -25.55 -2.99
C LEU A 80 -11.77 -26.48 -3.95
N PRO A 81 -11.08 -27.41 -4.64
CA PRO A 81 -11.80 -28.43 -5.39
C PRO A 81 -12.75 -29.15 -4.44
N GLY A 82 -14.04 -29.12 -4.76
CA GLY A 82 -15.09 -29.78 -3.97
C GLY A 82 -14.77 -31.26 -3.76
N PRO A 83 -15.30 -31.89 -2.70
CA PRO A 83 -15.00 -33.28 -2.40
C PRO A 83 -15.32 -34.13 -3.62
N SER A 84 -14.30 -34.79 -4.17
CA SER A 84 -14.43 -35.73 -5.28
C SER A 84 -15.46 -36.79 -4.90
N GLY A 85 -16.65 -36.67 -5.50
CA GLY A 85 -17.72 -37.65 -5.36
C GLY A 85 -17.38 -38.90 -6.16
N ASP A 86 -16.54 -39.76 -5.59
CA ASP A 86 -16.31 -41.11 -6.11
C ASP A 86 -16.92 -42.12 -5.13
N GLN A 87 -18.26 -42.19 -5.15
CA GLN A 87 -19.03 -43.25 -4.51
C GLN A 87 -19.81 -44.01 -5.58
N ASN A 88 -19.10 -44.77 -6.42
CA ASN A 88 -19.73 -45.85 -7.17
C ASN A 88 -18.74 -46.97 -7.48
N ALA A 89 -18.35 -47.73 -6.45
CA ALA A 89 -17.70 -49.02 -6.65
C ALA A 89 -18.79 -50.11 -6.69
N PRO A 90 -18.89 -50.93 -7.76
CA PRO A 90 -19.84 -52.03 -7.80
C PRO A 90 -19.39 -53.15 -6.84
N ILE A 91 -20.29 -53.52 -5.93
CA ILE A 91 -20.22 -54.78 -5.21
C ILE A 91 -20.48 -55.92 -6.21
N HIS A 92 -19.45 -56.67 -6.56
CA HIS A 92 -19.58 -57.92 -7.30
C HIS A 92 -19.84 -59.09 -6.33
N PRO A 93 -20.59 -60.13 -6.77
CA PRO A 93 -21.25 -61.12 -5.92
C PRO A 93 -20.32 -62.13 -5.23
#